data_AF-A0A258BTF0-F1
#
_entry.id   AF-A0A258BTF0-F1
#
_cell.length_a   1.000
_cell.length_b   1.000
_cell.length_c   1.000
_cell.angle_alpha   90.00
_cell.angle_beta   90.00
_cell.angle_gamma   90.00
#
_symmetry.space_group_name_H-M   'P 1'
#
loop_
_entity.id
_entity.type
_entity.pdbx_description
1 polymer ?
#
loop_
_entity_poly.entity_id
_entity_poly.type
_entity_poly.pdbx_seq_one_letter_code
_entity_poly.pdbx_strand_id
1 'polypeptide(L)'
;MKKTSSGFTIVELLIVIVVIAILAAMTITAYNGIQRRSRDTIRKQDLQALAKAISLYNVDNGNYLTTGSGCGLGNNGQGWVSEPSYTRSVIDCLQDGGYIQKNIIDPSGCSTDTAACGTPTPAYMKVNCTSGGIAYTYVLARLESGGMAQPAELNATNCTYASWWATYGMNYALRVS
;
A
#
# COMPACT_ATOMS: atom_id res chain seq x y z
N MET A 1 45.57 -47.55 -22.25
CA MET A 1 45.33 -46.15 -22.66
C MET A 1 45.36 -45.26 -21.43
N LYS A 2 46.33 -44.34 -21.33
CA LYS A 2 46.48 -43.43 -20.19
C LYS A 2 45.52 -42.26 -20.40
N LYS A 3 44.46 -42.14 -19.59
CA LYS A 3 43.57 -40.97 -19.64
C LYS A 3 44.35 -39.76 -19.13
N THR A 4 44.52 -38.75 -19.99
CA THR A 4 45.03 -37.44 -19.60
C THR A 4 43.90 -36.69 -18.89
N SER A 5 43.97 -36.57 -17.57
CA SER A 5 43.10 -35.64 -16.83
C SER A 5 43.57 -34.22 -17.12
N SER A 6 42.80 -33.47 -17.90
CA SER A 6 42.98 -32.02 -18.05
C SER A 6 42.48 -31.34 -16.77
N GLY A 7 43.40 -30.73 -16.02
CA GLY A 7 43.06 -29.86 -14.89
C GLY A 7 42.61 -28.48 -15.37
N PHE A 8 41.66 -27.87 -14.67
CA PHE A 8 41.28 -26.48 -14.89
C PHE A 8 42.47 -25.55 -14.57
N THR A 9 42.67 -24.52 -15.39
CA THR A 9 43.65 -23.48 -15.10
C THR A 9 43.12 -22.52 -14.02
N ILE A 10 44.02 -21.95 -13.23
CA ILE A 10 43.67 -20.91 -12.24
C ILE A 10 43.02 -19.71 -12.94
N VAL A 11 43.45 -19.40 -14.17
CA VAL A 11 42.91 -18.29 -14.97
C VAL A 11 41.47 -18.56 -15.39
N GLU A 12 41.11 -19.78 -15.78
CA GLU A 12 39.72 -20.14 -16.09
C GLU A 12 38.81 -19.96 -14.87
N LEU A 13 39.25 -20.42 -13.69
CA LEU A 13 38.46 -20.25 -12.47
C LEU A 13 38.31 -18.76 -12.09
N LEU A 14 39.35 -17.96 -12.30
CA LEU A 14 39.33 -16.52 -12.03
C LEU A 14 38.32 -15.79 -12.93
N ILE A 15 38.29 -16.10 -14.22
CA ILE A 15 37.34 -15.47 -15.16
C ILE A 15 35.90 -15.84 -14.77
N VAL A 16 35.65 -17.09 -14.38
CA VAL A 16 34.30 -17.55 -13.99
C VAL A 16 33.78 -16.80 -12.77
N ILE A 17 34.59 -16.64 -11.72
CA ILE A 17 34.14 -15.91 -10.51
C ILE A 17 33.89 -14.42 -10.81
N VAL A 18 34.67 -13.80 -11.70
CA VAL A 18 34.48 -12.41 -12.12
C VAL A 18 33.17 -12.26 -12.89
N VAL A 19 32.88 -13.17 -13.81
CA VAL A 19 31.62 -13.16 -14.57
C VAL A 19 30.42 -13.37 -13.64
N ILE A 20 30.50 -14.32 -12.69
CA ILE A 20 29.43 -14.55 -11.71
C ILE A 20 29.22 -13.31 -10.83
N ALA A 21 30.29 -12.64 -10.39
CA ALA A 21 30.17 -11.43 -9.58
C ALA A 21 29.46 -10.28 -10.32
N ILE A 22 29.78 -10.07 -11.61
CA ILE A 22 29.12 -9.06 -12.45
C ILE A 22 27.64 -9.40 -12.64
N LEU A 23 27.32 -10.64 -13.01
CA LEU A 23 25.95 -11.08 -13.23
C LEU A 23 25.11 -11.01 -11.95
N ALA A 24 25.69 -11.37 -10.79
CA ALA A 24 25.03 -11.27 -9.50
C ALA A 24 24.67 -9.81 -9.17
N ALA A 25 25.60 -8.88 -9.35
CA ALA A 25 25.37 -7.45 -9.10
C ALA A 25 24.24 -6.88 -9.98
N MET A 26 24.22 -7.21 -11.27
CA MET A 26 23.14 -6.80 -12.18
C MET A 26 21.79 -7.39 -11.77
N THR A 27 21.76 -8.68 -11.40
CA THR A 27 20.53 -9.39 -11.04
C THR A 27 19.87 -8.78 -9.79
N ILE A 28 20.66 -8.42 -8.77
CA ILE A 28 20.14 -7.85 -7.52
C ILE A 28 19.39 -6.52 -7.77
N THR A 29 19.96 -5.63 -8.58
CA THR A 29 19.33 -4.32 -8.87
C THR A 29 18.04 -4.46 -9.68
N ALA A 30 18.01 -5.36 -10.66
CA ALA A 30 16.81 -5.64 -11.45
C ALA A 30 15.69 -6.26 -10.59
N TYR A 31 16.04 -7.20 -9.71
CA TYR A 31 15.08 -7.91 -8.86
C TYR A 31 14.34 -6.98 -7.90
N ASN A 32 15.04 -6.02 -7.29
CA ASN A 32 14.44 -5.02 -6.40
C ASN A 32 13.38 -4.19 -7.11
N GLY A 33 13.61 -3.76 -8.36
CA GLY A 33 12.64 -3.00 -9.15
C GLY A 33 11.38 -3.80 -9.46
N ILE A 34 11.52 -5.08 -9.79
CA ILE A 34 10.40 -5.98 -10.07
C ILE A 34 9.53 -6.20 -8.83
N GLN A 35 10.15 -6.45 -7.67
CA GLN A 35 9.42 -6.63 -6.43
C GLN A 35 8.58 -5.39 -6.06
N ARG A 36 9.15 -4.18 -6.21
CA ARG A 36 8.43 -2.91 -5.97
C ARG A 36 7.17 -2.80 -6.83
N ARG A 37 7.30 -3.07 -8.13
CA ARG A 37 6.16 -3.05 -9.07
C ARG A 37 5.12 -4.11 -8.73
N SER A 38 5.54 -5.31 -8.32
CA SER A 38 4.62 -6.36 -7.88
C SER A 38 3.82 -5.93 -6.65
N ARG A 39 4.47 -5.32 -5.64
CA ARG A 39 3.81 -4.79 -4.45
C ARG A 39 2.83 -3.67 -4.80
N ASP A 40 3.21 -2.76 -5.71
CA ASP A 40 2.32 -1.68 -6.16
C ASP A 40 1.08 -2.20 -6.90
N THR A 41 1.21 -3.27 -7.68
CA THR A 41 0.07 -3.95 -8.30
C THR A 41 -0.89 -4.49 -7.25
N ILE A 42 -0.36 -5.15 -6.20
CA ILE A 42 -1.17 -5.65 -5.08
C ILE A 42 -1.87 -4.48 -4.36
N ARG A 43 -1.16 -3.38 -4.09
CA ARG A 43 -1.74 -2.17 -3.47
C ARG A 43 -2.91 -1.61 -4.26
N LYS A 44 -2.78 -1.51 -5.58
CA LYS A 44 -3.86 -1.03 -6.45
C LYS A 44 -5.06 -1.97 -6.42
N GLN A 45 -4.84 -3.28 -6.41
CA GLN A 45 -5.91 -4.28 -6.30
C GLN A 45 -6.61 -4.22 -4.93
N ASP A 46 -5.84 -4.00 -3.86
CA ASP A 46 -6.39 -3.81 -2.50
C ASP A 46 -7.28 -2.58 -2.43
N LEU A 47 -6.85 -1.46 -3.01
CA LEU A 47 -7.69 -0.25 -3.08
C LEU A 47 -8.97 -0.47 -3.90
N GLN A 48 -8.91 -1.22 -5.00
CA GLN A 48 -10.11 -1.55 -5.77
C GLN A 48 -11.08 -2.40 -4.96
N ALA A 49 -10.58 -3.39 -4.21
CA ALA A 49 -11.38 -4.20 -3.32
C ALA A 49 -12.01 -3.36 -2.20
N LEU A 50 -11.24 -2.46 -1.60
CA LEU A 50 -11.74 -1.51 -0.59
C LEU A 50 -12.81 -0.60 -1.15
N ALA A 51 -12.56 0.05 -2.28
CA ALA A 51 -13.52 0.94 -2.92
C ALA A 51 -14.85 0.22 -3.17
N LYS A 52 -14.80 -0.99 -3.74
CA LYS A 52 -15.99 -1.81 -3.95
C LYS A 52 -16.70 -2.15 -2.64
N ALA A 53 -15.98 -2.60 -1.62
CA ALA A 53 -16.56 -2.95 -0.32
C ALA A 53 -17.22 -1.74 0.36
N ILE A 54 -16.58 -0.57 0.29
CA ILE A 54 -17.12 0.69 0.83
C ILE A 54 -18.37 1.14 0.05
N SER A 55 -18.38 0.98 -1.28
CA SER A 55 -19.57 1.25 -2.09
C SER A 55 -20.72 0.30 -1.73
N LEU A 56 -20.47 -0.99 -1.51
CA LEU A 56 -21.49 -1.94 -1.06
C LEU A 56 -22.01 -1.58 0.34
N TYR A 57 -21.11 -1.23 1.26
CA TYR A 57 -21.50 -0.75 2.59
C TYR A 57 -22.43 0.48 2.49
N ASN A 58 -22.14 1.41 1.56
CA ASN A 58 -22.99 2.58 1.34
C ASN A 58 -24.40 2.23 0.84
N VAL A 59 -24.53 1.22 -0.02
CA VAL A 59 -25.84 0.76 -0.50
C VAL A 59 -26.71 0.31 0.68
N ASP A 60 -26.13 -0.41 1.64
CA ASP A 60 -26.88 -0.99 2.76
C ASP A 60 -27.06 -0.02 3.94
N ASN A 61 -26.11 0.90 4.17
CA ASN A 61 -26.07 1.76 5.36
C ASN A 61 -26.24 3.26 5.07
N GLY A 62 -26.35 3.64 3.80
CA GLY A 62 -26.58 5.03 3.36
C GLY A 62 -25.39 5.99 3.56
N ASN A 63 -24.21 5.50 3.95
CA ASN A 63 -23.00 6.31 4.12
C ASN A 63 -21.73 5.56 3.70
N TYR A 64 -20.65 6.26 3.34
CA TYR A 64 -19.39 5.65 2.88
C TYR A 64 -18.40 5.37 4.03
N LEU A 65 -18.93 4.97 5.20
CA LEU A 65 -18.23 4.96 6.49
C LEU A 65 -17.81 6.38 6.90
N THR A 66 -17.73 6.68 8.20
CA THR A 66 -17.25 7.98 8.68
C THR A 66 -15.76 7.90 8.94
N THR A 67 -14.96 8.75 8.28
CA THR A 67 -13.53 8.90 8.62
C THR A 67 -13.45 9.39 10.07
N GLY A 68 -12.66 8.73 10.92
CA GLY A 68 -12.73 8.99 12.37
C GLY A 68 -12.93 7.75 13.22
N SER A 69 -13.59 6.72 12.71
CA SER A 69 -14.30 5.80 13.63
C SER A 69 -14.47 4.36 13.17
N GLY A 70 -13.81 3.93 12.07
CA GLY A 70 -14.21 2.72 11.36
C GLY A 70 -15.61 2.89 10.78
N CYS A 71 -16.66 2.66 11.58
CA CYS A 71 -18.10 2.70 11.26
C CYS A 71 -18.92 3.61 12.20
N GLY A 72 -18.34 4.72 12.67
CA GLY A 72 -19.06 5.72 13.48
C GLY A 72 -19.02 5.51 14.99
N LEU A 73 -18.22 4.57 15.49
CA LEU A 73 -18.06 4.29 16.92
C LEU A 73 -16.65 4.67 17.39
N GLY A 74 -16.48 5.90 17.88
CA GLY A 74 -15.24 6.40 18.48
C GLY A 74 -14.53 7.44 17.63
N ASN A 75 -14.19 8.60 18.19
CA ASN A 75 -13.78 9.82 17.46
C ASN A 75 -12.26 9.93 17.17
N ASN A 76 -11.49 8.84 17.14
CA ASN A 76 -10.02 8.91 17.27
C ASN A 76 -9.23 8.34 16.08
N GLY A 77 -9.90 7.97 15.00
CA GLY A 77 -9.33 7.27 13.86
C GLY A 77 -8.99 8.17 12.67
N GLN A 78 -7.74 8.20 12.23
CA GLN A 78 -7.28 8.97 11.07
C GLN A 78 -7.71 8.39 9.70
N GLY A 79 -8.68 7.46 9.67
CA GLY A 79 -9.11 6.79 8.44
C GLY A 79 -8.18 5.68 7.96
N TRP A 80 -7.22 5.25 8.78
CA TRP A 80 -6.39 4.09 8.50
C TRP A 80 -7.24 2.83 8.30
N VAL A 81 -6.91 2.06 7.26
CA VAL A 81 -7.71 0.90 6.89
C VAL A 81 -7.56 -0.25 7.89
N SER A 82 -6.33 -0.52 8.31
CA SER A 82 -5.97 -1.60 9.24
C SER A 82 -5.05 -1.07 10.34
N GLU A 83 -5.62 -0.40 11.35
CA GLU A 83 -4.90 0.16 12.51
C GLU A 83 -5.25 -0.63 13.79
N PRO A 84 -4.34 -1.46 14.32
CA PRO A 84 -4.53 -2.23 15.55
C PRO A 84 -4.75 -1.35 16.79
N SER A 85 -4.28 -0.10 16.76
CA SER A 85 -4.44 0.83 17.89
C SER A 85 -5.87 1.40 17.98
N TYR A 86 -6.70 1.22 16.96
CA TYR A 86 -8.08 1.69 16.95
C TYR A 86 -9.03 0.61 17.47
N THR A 87 -10.01 1.02 18.28
CA THR A 87 -11.05 0.10 18.78
C THR A 87 -11.77 -0.61 17.63
N ARG A 88 -11.97 0.09 16.51
CA ARG A 88 -12.45 -0.45 15.23
C ARG A 88 -11.82 0.31 14.08
N SER A 89 -11.15 -0.41 13.18
CA SER A 89 -10.61 0.14 11.93
C SER A 89 -11.62 0.02 10.79
N VAL A 90 -11.30 0.60 9.62
CA VAL A 90 -12.21 0.56 8.45
C VAL A 90 -12.39 -0.89 7.97
N ILE A 91 -11.32 -1.69 7.98
CA ILE A 91 -11.40 -3.08 7.51
C ILE A 91 -12.26 -3.95 8.43
N ASP A 92 -12.22 -3.73 9.75
CA ASP A 92 -13.04 -4.49 10.71
C ASP A 92 -14.53 -4.28 10.45
N CYS A 93 -14.94 -3.04 10.20
CA CYS A 93 -16.33 -2.73 9.90
C CYS A 93 -16.80 -3.33 8.57
N LEU A 94 -15.92 -3.37 7.56
CA LEU A 94 -16.24 -4.00 6.28
C LEU A 94 -16.29 -5.52 6.39
N GLN A 95 -15.46 -6.12 7.24
CA GLN A 95 -15.43 -7.57 7.49
C GLN A 95 -16.64 -8.03 8.30
N ASP A 96 -16.99 -7.31 9.37
CA ASP A 96 -18.17 -7.61 10.19
C ASP A 96 -19.47 -7.55 9.39
N GLY A 97 -19.55 -6.58 8.48
CA GLY A 97 -20.68 -6.46 7.56
C GLY A 97 -20.64 -7.44 6.38
N GLY A 98 -19.60 -8.26 6.25
CA GLY A 98 -19.46 -9.24 5.18
C GLY A 98 -19.15 -8.64 3.80
N TYR A 99 -18.83 -7.35 3.71
CA TYR A 99 -18.54 -6.65 2.45
C TYR A 99 -17.16 -7.01 1.87
N ILE A 100 -16.25 -7.45 2.73
CA ILE A 100 -14.93 -7.95 2.34
C ILE A 100 -14.48 -9.06 3.28
N GLN A 101 -13.91 -10.12 2.73
CA GLN A 101 -13.32 -11.21 3.52
C GLN A 101 -11.79 -11.18 3.51
N LYS A 102 -11.21 -10.46 2.55
CA LYS A 102 -9.77 -10.28 2.43
C LYS A 102 -9.29 -9.40 3.58
N ASN A 103 -8.30 -9.88 4.33
CA ASN A 103 -7.55 -9.01 5.23
C ASN A 103 -6.55 -8.19 4.39
N ILE A 104 -6.71 -6.87 4.38
CA ILE A 104 -5.88 -5.99 3.58
C ILE A 104 -4.70 -5.52 4.42
N ILE A 105 -3.54 -6.06 4.09
CA ILE A 105 -2.25 -5.77 4.71
C ILE A 105 -1.30 -5.34 3.60
N ASP A 106 -0.47 -4.34 3.86
CA ASP A 106 0.51 -3.90 2.88
C ASP A 106 1.50 -5.04 2.53
N PRO A 107 1.76 -5.31 1.24
CA PRO A 107 2.62 -6.41 0.82
C PRO A 107 4.11 -6.21 1.13
N SER A 108 4.54 -5.05 1.63
CA SER A 108 5.88 -4.88 2.21
C SER A 108 6.02 -5.50 3.59
N GLY A 109 4.93 -5.93 4.22
CA GLY A 109 4.91 -6.44 5.59
C GLY A 109 4.90 -5.34 6.65
N CYS A 110 4.87 -4.07 6.24
CA CYS A 110 4.74 -2.93 7.15
C CYS A 110 3.29 -2.79 7.63
N SER A 111 3.03 -3.19 8.87
CA SER A 111 1.84 -2.77 9.62
C SER A 111 2.13 -1.53 10.45
N THR A 112 1.09 -0.93 11.04
CA THR A 112 1.06 0.42 11.60
C THR A 112 2.02 0.71 12.75
N ASP A 113 2.71 -0.30 13.27
CA ASP A 113 3.54 -0.18 14.46
C ASP A 113 4.79 -1.05 14.38
N THR A 114 5.66 -0.79 13.41
CA THR A 114 7.01 -1.36 13.46
C THR A 114 8.06 -0.39 12.96
N ALA A 115 8.99 -0.07 13.86
CA ALA A 115 10.22 0.67 13.62
C ALA A 115 11.11 0.08 12.49
N ALA A 116 10.73 -1.05 11.89
CA ALA A 116 11.37 -1.67 10.73
C ALA A 116 11.17 -0.89 9.41
N CYS A 117 10.15 -0.04 9.31
CA CYS A 117 9.75 0.58 8.04
C CYS A 117 10.21 2.03 7.85
N GLY A 118 10.87 2.63 8.85
CA GLY A 118 11.28 4.05 8.81
C GLY A 118 10.06 4.98 8.76
N THR A 119 9.63 5.44 9.94
CA THR A 119 8.36 6.17 10.20
C THR A 119 7.09 5.40 9.81
N PRO A 120 6.23 5.05 10.77
CA PRO A 120 5.15 4.09 10.58
C PRO A 120 3.93 4.77 9.94
N THR A 121 3.15 4.01 9.18
CA THR A 121 1.68 4.04 9.14
C THR A 121 1.19 3.21 7.94
N PRO A 122 0.02 2.55 8.04
CA PRO A 122 -0.38 1.53 7.08
C PRO A 122 -0.51 2.12 5.68
N ALA A 123 -0.18 1.33 4.67
CA ALA A 123 -0.17 1.83 3.31
C ALA A 123 -1.53 2.23 2.77
N TYR A 124 -2.63 2.01 3.50
CA TYR A 124 -3.98 2.28 3.03
C TYR A 124 -4.74 3.20 3.97
N MET A 125 -5.33 4.24 3.39
CA MET A 125 -6.20 5.18 4.10
C MET A 125 -7.50 5.34 3.37
N LYS A 126 -8.52 5.72 4.12
CA LYS A 126 -9.80 6.19 3.61
C LYS A 126 -10.00 7.62 4.10
N VAL A 127 -10.34 8.52 3.18
CA VAL A 127 -10.50 9.95 3.45
C VAL A 127 -11.83 10.43 2.89
N ASN A 128 -12.51 11.30 3.65
CA ASN A 128 -13.70 12.01 3.20
C ASN A 128 -13.33 13.47 2.96
N CYS A 129 -13.77 14.02 1.84
CA CYS A 129 -13.53 15.41 1.46
C CYS A 129 -14.83 16.06 1.05
N THR A 130 -14.99 17.36 1.28
CA THR A 130 -16.11 18.15 0.79
C THR A 130 -15.55 19.32 -0.01
N SER A 131 -15.86 19.38 -1.30
CA SER A 131 -15.43 20.47 -2.20
C SER A 131 -16.63 20.99 -2.97
N GLY A 132 -16.86 22.30 -2.96
CA GLY A 132 -18.00 22.92 -3.65
C GLY A 132 -19.37 22.43 -3.17
N GLY A 133 -19.50 21.98 -1.91
CA GLY A 133 -20.73 21.42 -1.35
C GLY A 133 -20.99 19.95 -1.68
N ILE A 134 -20.09 19.29 -2.41
CA ILE A 134 -20.18 17.86 -2.76
C ILE A 134 -19.21 17.08 -1.88
N ALA A 135 -19.68 15.98 -1.29
CA ALA A 135 -18.85 15.06 -0.52
C ALA A 135 -18.26 13.98 -1.43
N TYR A 136 -16.96 13.74 -1.26
CA TYR A 136 -16.15 12.77 -1.99
C TYR A 136 -15.50 11.81 -1.01
N THR A 137 -15.44 10.54 -1.39
CA THR A 137 -14.72 9.51 -0.62
C THR A 137 -13.59 8.96 -1.46
N TYR A 138 -12.39 8.94 -0.88
CA TYR A 138 -11.20 8.39 -1.51
C TYR A 138 -10.59 7.31 -0.64
N VAL A 139 -10.00 6.32 -1.30
CA VAL A 139 -9.03 5.41 -0.68
C VAL A 139 -7.65 5.70 -1.26
N LEU A 140 -6.65 5.75 -0.39
CA LEU A 140 -5.30 6.21 -0.72
C LEU A 140 -4.30 5.08 -0.50
N ALA A 141 -3.26 5.01 -1.33
CA ALA A 141 -2.07 4.22 -1.06
C ALA A 141 -0.76 4.95 -1.28
N ARG A 142 0.32 4.40 -0.70
CA ARG A 142 1.70 4.77 -1.01
C ARG A 142 2.34 3.70 -1.90
N LEU A 143 2.59 4.05 -3.16
CA LEU A 143 3.29 3.23 -4.14
C LEU A 143 4.81 3.48 -4.07
N GLU A 144 5.59 2.43 -4.29
CA GLU A 144 7.05 2.44 -4.22
C GLU A 144 7.72 2.83 -5.54
N SER A 145 7.06 2.59 -6.67
CA SER A 145 7.57 2.89 -8.01
C SER A 145 7.16 4.26 -8.56
N GLY A 146 6.52 5.08 -7.72
CA GLY A 146 6.00 6.39 -8.09
C GLY A 146 4.48 6.41 -8.18
N GLY A 147 3.92 7.59 -7.91
CA GLY A 147 2.49 7.79 -7.80
C GLY A 147 1.92 8.74 -8.85
N MET A 148 0.66 9.09 -8.68
CA MET A 148 0.00 10.17 -9.40
C MET A 148 0.24 11.52 -8.70
N ALA A 149 -0.24 12.62 -9.29
CA ALA A 149 -0.36 13.89 -8.60
C ALA A 149 -1.61 13.89 -7.68
N GLN A 150 -1.57 14.70 -6.62
CA GLN A 150 -2.70 14.86 -5.71
C GLN A 150 -3.93 15.39 -6.47
N PRO A 151 -5.09 14.71 -6.41
CA PRO A 151 -6.33 15.23 -6.98
C PRO A 151 -6.72 16.57 -6.35
N ALA A 152 -7.29 17.49 -7.13
CA ALA A 152 -7.59 18.84 -6.67
C ALA A 152 -8.64 18.87 -5.55
N GLU A 153 -9.53 17.88 -5.51
CA GLU A 153 -10.57 17.69 -4.50
C GLU A 153 -9.99 17.22 -3.16
N LEU A 154 -8.85 16.52 -3.21
CA LEU A 154 -8.12 16.03 -2.05
C LEU A 154 -7.21 17.14 -1.53
N ASN A 155 -7.75 18.16 -0.87
CA ASN A 155 -6.96 19.25 -0.27
C ASN A 155 -7.18 19.33 1.25
N ALA A 156 -6.15 19.84 1.93
CA ALA A 156 -6.10 20.16 3.34
C ALA A 156 -7.38 20.78 3.91
N THR A 157 -7.89 21.78 3.22
CA THR A 157 -9.05 22.57 3.66
C THR A 157 -10.37 21.83 3.49
N ASN A 158 -10.42 20.85 2.59
CA ASN A 158 -11.64 20.20 2.16
C ASN A 158 -11.78 18.79 2.73
N CYS A 159 -10.68 18.18 3.19
CA CYS A 159 -10.65 16.82 3.67
C CYS A 159 -10.51 16.73 5.18
N THR A 160 -11.14 15.71 5.78
CA THR A 160 -10.86 15.36 7.16
C THR A 160 -9.36 15.02 7.27
N TYR A 161 -8.63 15.77 8.10
CA TYR A 161 -7.20 15.62 8.41
C TYR A 161 -6.23 15.90 7.24
N ALA A 162 -6.15 17.18 6.94
CA ALA A 162 -5.57 17.85 5.80
C ALA A 162 -4.30 17.35 5.07
N SER A 163 -3.40 16.58 5.68
CA SER A 163 -2.00 16.55 5.22
C SER A 163 -1.50 15.17 4.80
N TRP A 164 -2.36 14.20 4.55
CA TRP A 164 -1.95 12.80 4.28
C TRP A 164 -0.90 12.63 3.19
N TRP A 165 -1.11 13.35 2.08
CA TRP A 165 -0.29 13.28 0.89
C TRP A 165 1.16 13.70 1.18
N ALA A 166 1.34 14.78 1.93
CA ALA A 166 2.66 15.29 2.31
C ALA A 166 3.21 14.64 3.60
N THR A 167 2.35 14.39 4.60
CA THR A 167 2.71 13.89 5.93
C THR A 167 3.07 12.41 5.91
N TYR A 168 2.29 11.57 5.19
CA TYR A 168 2.52 10.12 5.14
C TYR A 168 3.05 9.66 3.77
N GLY A 169 3.29 10.60 2.86
CA GLY A 169 3.83 10.32 1.53
C GLY A 169 2.89 9.51 0.65
N MET A 170 1.57 9.64 0.88
CA MET A 170 0.56 9.02 0.01
C MET A 170 0.71 9.61 -1.39
N ASN A 171 0.68 8.76 -2.40
CA ASN A 171 0.94 9.18 -3.77
C ASN A 171 0.00 8.52 -4.78
N TYR A 172 -1.01 7.79 -4.32
CA TYR A 172 -2.03 7.20 -5.16
C TYR A 172 -3.39 7.29 -4.49
N ALA A 173 -4.41 7.65 -5.28
CA ALA A 173 -5.76 7.85 -4.81
C ALA A 173 -6.75 7.20 -5.77
N LEU A 174 -7.75 6.52 -5.22
CA LEU A 174 -8.89 5.98 -5.97
C LEU A 174 -10.17 6.57 -5.40
N ARG A 175 -10.97 7.18 -6.27
CA ARG A 175 -12.26 7.76 -5.92
C ARG A 175 -13.30 6.65 -5.78
N VAL A 176 -14.08 6.69 -4.70
CA VAL A 176 -15.19 5.77 -4.42
C VAL A 176 -16.53 6.38 -4.80
N SER A 177 -16.72 7.68 -4.53
CA SER A 177 -17.95 8.45 -4.79
C SER A 177 -17.66 9.85 -5.29
#